data_AF-A0A315UQ86-F1
#
_entry.id   AF-A0A315UQ86-F1
#
_cell.length_a   1.000
_cell.length_b   1.000
_cell.length_c   1.000
_cell.angle_alpha   90.00
_cell.angle_beta   90.00
_cell.angle_gamma   90.00
#
_symmetry.space_group_name_H-M   'P 1'
#
loop_
_entity.id
_entity.type
_entity.pdbx_description
1 polymer ?
#
loop_
_entity_poly.entity_id
_entity_poly.type
_entity_poly.pdbx_seq_one_letter_code
_entity_poly.pdbx_strand_id
1 'polypeptide(L)'
;MANVADTRLYDILGVSPSASENELKKAYRKLAKEYHPDKNPDAGDKFKEISFAYEVLTNPEKKELYDRYGEQGLREGGGGGPGMDDIFSHIFGGGLFGFMGGRGSRSNGGKRRGEDMVHPLKVSLEDLYNGKTTKLQLSKNVLCSACNGQGGKAGAVQKCVTCRGRGMKIMIRQLAPGMVQQMQSVCTDCNGEGEVINEKDRCRKCEGQKVCKETKLLEVHVDKGMKHGQKITFSGEADQAPGVEPGDIVLVLQEKDHEEFRRDGSDLHMVQRIGLVEALCGFQITITHLDGRQLLVKYPPGKVIEPGCIRVVKGEGMPQYRNPFEKGDLYIKFDVQFPESNWISPEKLNDLENLLPARADNPDIAADAEEVDLAEFDRSQGSGSGGRREAYNDSSDDEGGHHGPGVQCAHQTKYDDSCFSALAGIGLQCVTQTLVSIGPTRTKVIDAGGVPWFRRNDTVTGLEDCRLENFTAGVGPFPGLVSSTLTGIDIFSGSTGWNGDSRNLDLSPGRKAIQK
;
A
#
# COMPACT_ATOMS: atom_id res chain seq x y z
N MET A 1 36.02 49.81 -7.27
CA MET A 1 34.85 49.02 -6.84
C MET A 1 34.01 48.74 -8.07
N ALA A 2 33.25 47.64 -8.11
CA ALA A 2 32.21 47.49 -9.13
C ALA A 2 31.02 48.39 -8.74
N ASN A 3 30.54 49.22 -9.67
CA ASN A 3 29.33 50.01 -9.45
C ASN A 3 28.13 49.11 -9.68
N VAL A 4 27.49 48.69 -8.59
CA VAL A 4 26.34 47.80 -8.55
C VAL A 4 25.26 48.51 -7.75
N ALA A 5 24.02 48.51 -8.25
CA ALA A 5 22.92 49.33 -7.72
C ALA A 5 22.45 48.89 -6.32
N ASP A 6 22.61 47.61 -5.97
CA ASP A 6 22.26 47.03 -4.68
C ASP A 6 23.21 45.86 -4.35
N THR A 7 23.57 45.70 -3.07
CA THR A 7 24.48 44.65 -2.59
C THR A 7 23.77 43.48 -1.89
N ARG A 8 22.49 43.65 -1.54
CA ARG A 8 21.74 42.76 -0.64
C ARG A 8 21.83 41.26 -0.99
N LEU A 9 21.71 40.89 -2.27
CA LEU A 9 21.78 39.49 -2.69
C LEU A 9 23.20 38.90 -2.62
N TYR A 10 24.23 39.73 -2.77
CA TYR A 10 25.63 39.32 -2.56
C TYR A 10 25.94 39.15 -1.07
N ASP A 11 25.42 40.04 -0.23
CA ASP A 11 25.57 39.98 1.23
C ASP A 11 24.87 38.75 1.84
N ILE A 12 23.67 38.39 1.34
CA ILE A 12 22.94 37.17 1.73
C ILE A 12 23.75 35.90 1.44
N LEU A 13 24.53 35.88 0.35
CA LEU A 13 25.44 34.78 0.02
C LEU A 13 26.84 34.92 0.67
N GLY A 14 27.16 36.06 1.28
CA GLY A 14 28.47 36.34 1.88
C GLY A 14 29.61 36.40 0.86
N VAL A 15 29.35 36.93 -0.35
CA VAL A 15 30.32 37.06 -1.45
C VAL A 15 30.47 38.52 -1.90
N SER A 16 31.54 38.86 -2.61
CA SER A 16 31.67 40.19 -3.20
C SER A 16 30.85 40.33 -4.49
N PRO A 17 30.44 41.55 -4.90
CA PRO A 17 29.76 41.78 -6.18
C PRO A 17 30.59 41.36 -7.41
N SER A 18 31.92 41.32 -7.28
CA SER A 18 32.85 40.83 -8.31
C SER A 18 33.09 39.32 -8.27
N ALA A 19 32.33 38.55 -7.47
CA ALA A 19 32.51 37.11 -7.35
C ALA A 19 32.18 36.33 -8.64
N SER A 20 32.93 35.26 -8.88
CA SER A 20 32.72 34.33 -9.98
C SER A 20 31.58 33.34 -9.71
N GLU A 21 31.04 32.72 -10.77
CA GLU A 21 30.01 31.67 -10.66
C GLU A 21 30.47 30.52 -9.73
N ASN A 22 31.75 30.17 -9.78
CA ASN A 22 32.33 29.12 -8.93
C ASN A 22 32.31 29.49 -7.44
N GLU A 23 32.45 30.77 -7.10
CA GLU A 23 32.39 31.27 -5.73
C GLU A 23 30.95 31.37 -5.23
N LEU A 24 30.02 31.89 -6.06
CA LEU A 24 28.58 31.87 -5.80
C LEU A 24 28.08 30.44 -5.50
N LYS A 25 28.46 29.48 -6.35
CA LYS A 25 28.12 28.05 -6.24
C LYS A 25 28.75 27.38 -5.02
N LYS A 26 29.92 27.84 -4.57
CA LYS A 26 30.59 27.38 -3.34
C LYS A 26 29.95 27.96 -2.09
N ALA A 27 29.57 29.23 -2.10
CA ALA A 27 28.86 29.91 -1.03
C ALA A 27 27.47 29.31 -0.80
N TYR A 28 26.66 29.21 -1.87
CA TYR A 28 25.34 28.57 -1.82
C TYR A 28 25.41 27.13 -1.27
N ARG A 29 26.36 26.31 -1.73
CA ARG A 29 26.55 24.94 -1.22
C ARG A 29 26.93 24.87 0.27
N LYS A 30 27.57 25.90 0.82
CA LYS A 30 27.84 26.00 2.27
C LYS A 30 26.55 26.34 3.00
N LEU A 31 25.91 27.44 2.63
CA LEU A 31 24.73 27.99 3.31
C LEU A 31 23.51 27.06 3.23
N ALA A 32 23.26 26.44 2.07
CA ALA A 32 22.18 25.47 1.87
C ALA A 32 22.37 24.16 2.67
N LYS A 33 23.59 23.86 3.14
CA LYS A 33 23.87 22.72 4.04
C LYS A 33 23.72 23.10 5.53
N GLU A 34 23.85 24.39 5.84
CA GLU A 34 23.81 24.98 7.18
C GLU A 34 22.37 25.34 7.60
N TYR A 35 21.57 25.82 6.64
CA TYR A 35 20.16 26.19 6.81
C TYR A 35 19.18 25.21 6.15
N HIS A 36 19.57 23.95 5.94
CA HIS A 36 18.68 22.94 5.37
C HIS A 36 17.50 22.66 6.34
N PRO A 37 16.23 22.64 5.89
CA PRO A 37 15.07 22.55 6.78
C PRO A 37 15.04 21.26 7.62
N ASP A 38 15.56 20.15 7.09
CA ASP A 38 15.78 18.87 7.79
C ASP A 38 16.70 18.96 9.04
N LYS A 39 17.47 20.04 9.16
CA LYS A 39 18.47 20.25 10.24
C LYS A 39 18.25 21.51 11.06
N ASN A 40 17.40 22.42 10.58
CA ASN A 40 17.08 23.70 11.20
C ASN A 40 15.66 24.09 10.73
N PRO A 41 14.60 23.48 11.29
CA PRO A 41 13.22 23.72 10.83
C PRO A 41 12.83 25.19 10.96
N ASP A 42 13.30 25.88 12.00
CA ASP A 42 13.02 27.29 12.28
C ASP A 42 13.77 28.28 11.35
N ALA A 43 14.68 27.80 10.49
CA ALA A 43 15.48 28.64 9.59
C ALA A 43 14.97 28.68 8.13
N GLY A 44 13.76 28.16 7.89
CA GLY A 44 13.20 28.00 6.54
C GLY A 44 13.18 29.27 5.69
N ASP A 45 12.98 30.45 6.29
CA ASP A 45 12.96 31.72 5.54
C ASP A 45 14.34 32.15 5.05
N LYS A 46 15.39 31.96 5.85
CA LYS A 46 16.77 32.21 5.41
C LYS A 46 17.15 31.29 4.25
N PHE A 47 16.70 30.03 4.27
CA PHE A 47 16.90 29.10 3.16
C PHE A 47 16.22 29.57 1.85
N LYS A 48 15.04 30.20 1.94
CA LYS A 48 14.37 30.84 0.78
C LYS A 48 15.21 32.01 0.25
N GLU A 49 15.66 32.92 1.11
CA GLU A 49 16.50 34.07 0.75
C GLU A 49 17.81 33.64 0.06
N ILE A 50 18.52 32.66 0.65
CA ILE A 50 19.75 32.08 0.10
C ILE A 50 19.52 31.45 -1.29
N SER A 51 18.38 30.77 -1.48
CA SER A 51 18.03 30.15 -2.76
C SER A 51 17.67 31.18 -3.83
N PHE A 52 16.92 32.21 -3.46
CA PHE A 52 16.56 33.33 -4.34
C PHE A 52 17.79 34.12 -4.79
N ALA A 53 18.67 34.50 -3.86
CA ALA A 53 19.92 35.19 -4.16
C ALA A 53 20.81 34.38 -5.12
N TYR A 54 20.91 33.06 -4.92
CA TYR A 54 21.66 32.20 -5.84
C TYR A 54 21.00 32.10 -7.23
N GLU A 55 19.67 32.02 -7.34
CA GLU A 55 18.98 31.96 -8.64
C GLU A 55 19.19 33.25 -9.47
N VAL A 56 19.08 34.41 -8.83
CA VAL A 56 19.27 35.73 -9.48
C VAL A 56 20.72 35.91 -9.92
N LEU A 57 21.69 35.61 -9.06
CA LEU A 57 23.10 35.87 -9.32
C LEU A 57 23.79 34.79 -10.20
N THR A 58 23.16 33.63 -10.41
CA THR A 58 23.68 32.58 -11.31
C THR A 58 23.26 32.81 -12.77
N ASN A 59 22.11 33.41 -13.03
CA ASN A 59 21.66 33.72 -14.39
C ASN A 59 22.26 35.07 -14.85
N PRO A 60 23.01 35.15 -15.96
CA PRO A 60 23.69 36.37 -16.37
C PRO A 60 22.72 37.52 -16.71
N GLU A 61 21.55 37.24 -17.28
CA GLU A 61 20.54 38.25 -17.62
C GLU A 61 19.89 38.83 -16.36
N LYS A 62 19.55 37.96 -15.38
CA LYS A 62 19.02 38.38 -14.07
C LYS A 62 20.06 39.15 -13.26
N LYS A 63 21.33 38.70 -13.29
CA LYS A 63 22.46 39.35 -12.64
C LYS A 63 22.68 40.75 -13.22
N GLU A 64 22.75 40.90 -14.54
CA GLU A 64 22.91 42.21 -15.18
C GLU A 64 21.75 43.17 -14.85
N LEU A 65 20.51 42.66 -14.80
CA LEU A 65 19.34 43.46 -14.43
C LEU A 65 19.40 43.93 -12.97
N TYR A 66 19.77 43.05 -12.04
CA TYR A 66 19.96 43.37 -10.62
C TYR A 66 21.15 44.32 -10.41
N ASP A 67 22.29 44.07 -11.05
CA ASP A 67 23.48 44.92 -10.93
C ASP A 67 23.23 46.35 -11.43
N ARG A 68 22.34 46.51 -12.43
CA ARG A 68 21.97 47.80 -13.03
C ARG A 68 20.85 48.56 -12.30
N TYR A 69 19.87 47.85 -11.72
CA TYR A 69 18.63 48.45 -11.21
C TYR A 69 18.19 47.97 -9.81
N GLY A 70 18.98 47.14 -9.15
CA GLY A 70 18.73 46.57 -7.83
C GLY A 70 17.48 45.67 -7.76
N GLU A 71 17.01 45.41 -6.54
CA GLU A 71 15.82 44.60 -6.27
C GLU A 71 14.55 45.13 -6.97
N GLN A 72 14.47 46.46 -7.19
CA GLN A 72 13.34 47.09 -7.89
C GLN A 72 13.29 46.75 -9.38
N GLY A 73 14.42 46.73 -10.09
CA GLY A 73 14.44 46.35 -11.52
C GLY A 73 14.04 44.89 -11.75
N LEU A 74 14.32 44.01 -10.78
CA LEU A 74 13.85 42.63 -10.80
C LEU A 74 12.32 42.52 -10.59
N ARG A 75 11.72 43.52 -9.93
CA ARG A 75 10.29 43.64 -9.64
C ARG A 75 9.51 44.23 -10.82
N GLU A 76 10.07 45.24 -11.49
CA GLU A 76 9.47 45.94 -12.63
C GLU A 76 9.66 45.21 -13.98
N GLY A 77 10.64 44.30 -14.08
CA GLY A 77 10.77 43.38 -15.23
C GLY A 77 9.64 42.34 -15.35
N GLY A 78 8.78 42.21 -14.33
CA GLY A 78 7.57 41.39 -14.35
C GLY A 78 6.33 42.24 -14.70
N GLY A 79 5.58 41.83 -15.73
CA GLY A 79 4.46 42.64 -16.24
C GLY A 79 3.27 42.77 -15.28
N GLY A 80 3.16 43.94 -14.63
CA GLY A 80 1.92 44.60 -14.19
C GLY A 80 0.89 43.78 -13.39
N GLY A 81 1.00 43.83 -12.05
CA GLY A 81 -0.07 43.44 -11.11
C GLY A 81 0.21 43.96 -9.69
N PRO A 82 -0.79 44.43 -8.93
CA PRO A 82 -0.58 44.94 -7.57
C PRO A 82 -0.44 43.80 -6.55
N GLY A 83 0.31 44.03 -5.46
CA GLY A 83 0.40 43.12 -4.31
C GLY A 83 1.30 41.89 -4.54
N MET A 84 2.62 42.07 -4.52
CA MET A 84 3.57 40.96 -4.64
C MET A 84 3.48 39.97 -3.46
N ASP A 85 3.02 40.46 -2.32
CA ASP A 85 3.04 39.79 -1.03
C ASP A 85 1.99 38.65 -1.01
N ASP A 86 0.80 38.90 -1.57
CA ASP A 86 -0.25 37.89 -1.81
C ASP A 86 0.08 36.94 -2.97
N ILE A 87 0.91 37.36 -3.93
CA ILE A 87 1.38 36.48 -5.00
C ILE A 87 2.34 35.43 -4.43
N PHE A 88 3.23 35.81 -3.51
CA PHE A 88 4.17 34.87 -2.88
C PHE A 88 3.46 33.89 -1.93
N SER A 89 2.45 34.35 -1.19
CA SER A 89 1.61 33.49 -0.34
C SER A 89 0.81 32.48 -1.18
N HIS A 90 0.18 32.89 -2.28
CA HIS A 90 -0.54 31.94 -3.16
C HIS A 90 0.39 30.97 -3.89
N ILE A 91 1.61 31.40 -4.27
CA ILE A 91 2.60 30.56 -4.94
C ILE A 91 3.07 29.45 -3.99
N PHE A 92 3.72 29.76 -2.86
CA PHE A 92 4.27 28.72 -1.97
C PHE A 92 3.26 28.13 -0.97
N GLY A 93 2.18 28.86 -0.65
CA GLY A 93 1.11 28.44 0.26
C GLY A 93 0.01 27.61 -0.41
N GLY A 94 0.37 26.52 -1.09
CA GLY A 94 -0.57 25.46 -1.48
C GLY A 94 -1.62 25.79 -2.55
N GLY A 95 -1.60 26.98 -3.18
CA GLY A 95 -2.61 27.41 -4.15
C GLY A 95 -2.18 27.43 -5.61
N LEU A 96 -0.95 27.87 -5.92
CA LEU A 96 -0.57 28.29 -7.29
C LEU A 96 0.75 27.71 -7.82
N PHE A 97 1.55 27.01 -7.00
CA PHE A 97 2.80 26.37 -7.46
C PHE A 97 2.59 25.36 -8.61
N GLY A 98 1.37 24.84 -8.79
CA GLY A 98 1.00 23.95 -9.89
C GLY A 98 0.89 24.61 -11.28
N PHE A 99 0.87 25.96 -11.38
CA PHE A 99 0.50 26.64 -12.64
C PHE A 99 1.51 27.65 -13.23
N MET A 100 2.57 28.04 -12.51
CA MET A 100 3.54 29.03 -13.05
C MET A 100 5.00 28.55 -13.16
N GLY A 101 5.35 27.36 -12.63
CA GLY A 101 6.65 26.72 -12.90
C GLY A 101 6.81 26.17 -14.34
N GLY A 102 5.71 26.06 -15.09
CA GLY A 102 5.62 25.39 -16.40
C GLY A 102 6.20 26.14 -17.61
N ARG A 103 7.31 26.88 -17.45
CA ARG A 103 7.97 27.59 -18.57
C ARG A 103 9.31 26.98 -19.03
N GLY A 104 9.72 25.88 -18.41
CA GLY A 104 10.75 24.98 -18.95
C GLY A 104 10.17 24.03 -20.00
N SER A 105 10.98 23.66 -21.00
CA SER A 105 10.71 22.58 -21.96
C SER A 105 9.50 22.76 -22.91
N ARG A 106 9.64 23.64 -23.92
CA ARG A 106 9.11 23.36 -25.27
C ARG A 106 10.04 22.39 -26.02
N SER A 107 10.47 21.32 -25.36
CA SER A 107 11.45 20.39 -25.93
C SER A 107 10.79 19.40 -26.87
N ASN A 108 11.15 19.53 -28.15
CA ASN A 108 11.26 18.47 -29.13
C ASN A 108 9.95 17.80 -29.64
N GLY A 109 10.04 17.27 -30.86
CA GLY A 109 9.01 16.46 -31.51
C GLY A 109 8.99 15.02 -30.99
N GLY A 110 8.91 14.86 -29.66
CA GLY A 110 8.57 13.55 -29.08
C GLY A 110 7.22 13.09 -29.63
N LYS A 111 7.16 11.87 -30.15
CA LYS A 111 5.90 11.28 -30.58
C LYS A 111 4.96 11.22 -29.37
N ARG A 112 3.66 11.49 -29.57
CA ARG A 112 2.69 11.36 -28.49
C ARG A 112 2.61 9.90 -28.09
N ARG A 113 2.77 9.59 -26.81
CA ARG A 113 2.47 8.27 -26.26
C ARG A 113 0.98 8.17 -25.93
N GLY A 114 0.40 7.00 -26.11
CA GLY A 114 -0.93 6.65 -25.65
C GLY A 114 -0.97 6.46 -24.14
N GLU A 115 -2.18 6.32 -23.61
CA GLU A 115 -2.41 6.09 -22.19
C GLU A 115 -2.14 4.62 -21.81
N ASP A 116 -1.62 4.39 -20.60
CA ASP A 116 -1.30 3.05 -20.10
C ASP A 116 -2.59 2.35 -19.62
N MET A 117 -2.81 1.11 -20.04
CA MET A 117 -4.01 0.33 -19.73
C MET A 117 -3.82 -0.46 -18.43
N VAL A 118 -4.49 -0.04 -17.36
CA VAL A 118 -4.42 -0.72 -16.05
C VAL A 118 -5.48 -1.82 -15.96
N HIS A 119 -5.07 -3.06 -15.66
CA HIS A 119 -6.00 -4.20 -15.50
C HIS A 119 -5.73 -4.99 -14.21
N PRO A 120 -6.72 -5.23 -13.34
CA PRO A 120 -6.55 -6.03 -12.13
C PRO A 120 -6.47 -7.54 -12.44
N LEU A 121 -5.42 -8.21 -11.97
CA LEU A 121 -5.28 -9.67 -12.07
C LEU A 121 -5.54 -10.29 -10.69
N LYS A 122 -6.64 -11.05 -10.56
CA LYS A 122 -7.04 -11.68 -9.28
C LYS A 122 -6.34 -13.03 -9.07
N VAL A 123 -5.57 -13.15 -7.99
CA VAL A 123 -4.65 -14.28 -7.71
C VAL A 123 -4.91 -14.83 -6.29
N SER A 124 -4.86 -16.15 -6.09
CA SER A 124 -5.00 -16.74 -4.73
C SER A 124 -3.69 -16.74 -3.94
N LEU A 125 -3.75 -17.00 -2.62
CA LEU A 125 -2.55 -17.20 -1.81
C LEU A 125 -1.71 -18.40 -2.28
N GLU A 126 -2.34 -19.49 -2.72
CA GLU A 126 -1.64 -20.67 -3.24
C GLU A 126 -0.84 -20.32 -4.51
N ASP A 127 -1.44 -19.52 -5.40
CA ASP A 127 -0.81 -19.04 -6.63
C ASP A 127 0.39 -18.12 -6.32
N LEU A 128 0.33 -17.31 -5.26
CA LEU A 128 1.41 -16.43 -4.80
C LEU A 128 2.51 -17.18 -4.01
N TYR A 129 2.17 -18.31 -3.39
CA TYR A 129 3.11 -19.18 -2.67
C TYR A 129 3.91 -20.07 -3.65
N ASN A 130 3.21 -20.73 -4.56
CA ASN A 130 3.80 -21.69 -5.51
C ASN A 130 4.33 -21.03 -6.78
N GLY A 131 3.86 -19.83 -7.12
CA GLY A 131 4.12 -19.18 -8.40
C GLY A 131 3.31 -19.81 -9.53
N LYS A 132 2.89 -19.01 -10.51
CA LYS A 132 1.96 -19.46 -11.55
C LYS A 132 2.13 -18.70 -12.85
N THR A 133 2.01 -19.40 -13.97
CA THR A 133 1.83 -18.75 -15.29
C THR A 133 0.35 -18.77 -15.64
N THR A 134 -0.26 -17.60 -15.79
CA THR A 134 -1.67 -17.44 -16.17
C THR A 134 -1.76 -16.84 -17.57
N LYS A 135 -2.76 -17.25 -18.37
CA LYS A 135 -3.00 -16.65 -19.69
C LYS A 135 -4.18 -15.69 -19.59
N LEU A 136 -3.90 -14.40 -19.70
CA LEU A 136 -4.90 -13.34 -19.58
C LEU A 136 -5.33 -12.89 -20.98
N GLN A 137 -6.62 -13.03 -21.27
CA GLN A 137 -7.21 -12.60 -22.54
C GLN A 137 -7.68 -11.15 -22.42
N LEU A 138 -7.01 -10.22 -23.12
CA LEU A 138 -7.35 -8.80 -23.15
C LEU A 138 -7.81 -8.38 -24.55
N SER A 139 -8.84 -7.54 -24.61
CA SER A 139 -9.24 -6.85 -25.84
C SER A 139 -8.65 -5.44 -25.85
N LYS A 140 -8.02 -5.08 -26.97
CA LYS A 140 -7.37 -3.77 -27.16
C LYS A 140 -7.62 -3.23 -28.56
N ASN A 141 -7.46 -1.93 -28.74
CA ASN A 141 -7.51 -1.29 -30.05
C ASN A 141 -6.15 -1.38 -30.76
N VAL A 142 -6.15 -1.90 -31.98
CA VAL A 142 -4.98 -1.95 -32.88
C VAL A 142 -5.25 -1.17 -34.17
N LEU A 143 -4.21 -0.69 -34.84
CA LEU A 143 -4.37 -0.05 -36.14
C LEU A 143 -5.03 -1.00 -37.14
N CYS A 144 -6.06 -0.54 -37.86
CA CYS A 144 -6.84 -1.40 -38.75
C CYS A 144 -5.96 -1.96 -39.88
N SER A 145 -5.69 -3.28 -39.86
CA SER A 145 -4.80 -3.97 -40.81
C SER A 145 -5.21 -3.89 -42.29
N ALA A 146 -6.38 -3.34 -42.61
CA ALA A 146 -6.89 -3.16 -43.97
C ALA A 146 -6.78 -1.70 -44.48
N CYS A 147 -6.37 -0.75 -43.63
CA CYS A 147 -6.12 0.65 -44.02
C CYS A 147 -4.95 1.32 -43.25
N ASN A 148 -4.24 0.58 -42.40
CA ASN A 148 -3.06 1.02 -41.64
C ASN A 148 -3.26 2.37 -40.92
N GLY A 149 -4.41 2.54 -40.26
CA GLY A 149 -4.75 3.76 -39.52
C GLY A 149 -5.31 4.91 -40.37
N GLN A 150 -5.52 4.75 -41.68
CA GLN A 150 -6.06 5.81 -42.55
C GLN A 150 -7.59 5.90 -42.52
N GLY A 151 -8.30 4.85 -42.11
CA GLY A 151 -9.77 4.82 -42.00
C GLY A 151 -10.52 4.64 -43.33
N GLY A 152 -9.89 4.97 -44.47
CA GLY A 152 -10.43 4.80 -45.82
C GLY A 152 -9.42 4.20 -46.79
N LYS A 153 -9.74 4.26 -48.10
CA LYS A 153 -8.78 4.02 -49.19
C LYS A 153 -7.70 5.12 -49.20
N ALA A 154 -6.52 4.84 -49.75
CA ALA A 154 -5.48 5.84 -49.93
C ALA A 154 -6.02 7.05 -50.72
N GLY A 155 -5.85 8.26 -50.18
CA GLY A 155 -6.36 9.52 -50.77
C GLY A 155 -7.85 9.82 -50.52
N ALA A 156 -8.63 8.91 -49.92
CA ALA A 156 -10.04 9.15 -49.60
C ALA A 156 -10.26 10.06 -48.37
N VAL A 157 -9.20 10.29 -47.58
CA VAL A 157 -9.21 11.19 -46.42
C VAL A 157 -9.07 12.63 -46.90
N GLN A 158 -10.09 13.45 -46.64
CA GLN A 158 -10.14 14.85 -47.04
C GLN A 158 -10.26 15.76 -45.81
N LYS A 159 -9.65 16.96 -45.86
CA LYS A 159 -9.77 17.92 -44.75
C LYS A 159 -11.19 18.47 -44.68
N CYS A 160 -11.81 18.44 -43.49
CA CYS A 160 -13.14 18.99 -43.27
C CYS A 160 -13.19 20.47 -43.65
N VAL A 161 -14.01 20.81 -44.64
CA VAL A 161 -14.10 22.17 -45.22
C VAL A 161 -14.55 23.18 -44.16
N THR A 162 -15.56 22.85 -43.36
CA THR A 162 -16.23 23.80 -42.46
C THR A 162 -15.38 24.22 -41.26
N CYS A 163 -14.57 23.31 -40.69
CA CYS A 163 -13.58 23.66 -39.67
C CYS A 163 -12.16 23.89 -40.24
N ARG A 164 -11.96 23.72 -41.55
CA ARG A 164 -10.65 23.78 -42.25
C ARG A 164 -9.59 22.89 -41.58
N GLY A 165 -9.97 21.69 -41.16
CA GLY A 165 -9.09 20.75 -40.47
C GLY A 165 -8.85 21.01 -38.98
N ARG A 166 -9.58 21.93 -38.33
CA ARG A 166 -9.38 22.30 -36.92
C ARG A 166 -10.18 21.46 -35.90
N GLY A 167 -11.06 20.56 -36.35
CA GLY A 167 -11.94 19.76 -35.49
C GLY A 167 -13.05 20.54 -34.77
N MET A 168 -12.92 21.85 -34.59
CA MET A 168 -13.84 22.72 -33.85
C MET A 168 -14.33 23.90 -34.68
N LYS A 169 -15.55 24.38 -34.37
CA LYS A 169 -16.15 25.63 -34.86
C LYS A 169 -16.14 26.64 -33.71
N ILE A 170 -15.95 27.93 -34.00
CA ILE A 170 -16.12 29.01 -33.02
C ILE A 170 -17.50 29.62 -33.26
N MET A 171 -18.41 29.51 -32.29
CA MET A 171 -19.73 30.13 -32.33
C MET A 171 -19.73 31.35 -31.41
N ILE A 172 -20.01 32.52 -31.98
CA ILE A 172 -20.11 33.77 -31.22
C ILE A 172 -21.54 33.89 -30.70
N ARG A 173 -21.73 33.70 -29.38
CA ARG A 173 -23.02 33.89 -28.72
C ARG A 173 -23.07 35.29 -28.12
N GLN A 174 -24.05 36.09 -28.50
CA GLN A 174 -24.34 37.35 -27.80
C GLN A 174 -25.10 37.01 -26.51
N LEU A 175 -24.61 37.45 -25.35
CA LEU A 175 -25.26 37.23 -24.05
C LEU A 175 -26.01 38.50 -23.58
N ALA A 176 -25.50 39.67 -23.95
CA ALA A 176 -26.12 40.96 -23.71
C ALA A 176 -25.73 41.95 -24.84
N PRO A 177 -26.44 43.08 -25.02
CA PRO A 177 -26.01 44.15 -25.91
C PRO A 177 -24.56 44.56 -25.58
N GLY A 178 -23.67 44.50 -26.57
CA GLY A 178 -22.24 44.78 -26.42
C GLY A 178 -21.38 43.64 -25.84
N MET A 179 -21.97 42.57 -25.27
CA MET A 179 -21.21 41.44 -24.70
C MET A 179 -21.37 40.16 -25.53
N VAL A 180 -20.30 39.79 -26.24
CA VAL A 180 -20.24 38.59 -27.07
C VAL A 180 -19.21 37.60 -26.53
N GLN A 181 -19.62 36.35 -26.34
CA GLN A 181 -18.75 35.27 -25.89
C GLN A 181 -18.43 34.33 -27.06
N GLN A 182 -17.15 34.05 -27.28
CA GLN A 182 -16.71 33.06 -28.25
C GLN A 182 -16.74 31.66 -27.62
N MET A 183 -17.74 30.86 -27.96
CA MET A 183 -17.86 29.49 -27.51
C MET A 183 -17.25 28.55 -28.55
N GLN A 184 -16.32 27.69 -28.14
CA GLN A 184 -15.79 26.64 -29.01
C GLN A 184 -16.72 25.43 -28.95
N SER A 185 -17.14 24.93 -30.12
CA SER A 185 -17.97 23.72 -30.25
C SER A 185 -17.31 22.71 -31.19
N VAL A 186 -17.55 21.42 -30.96
CA VAL A 186 -17.06 20.36 -31.84
C VAL A 186 -17.69 20.51 -33.23
N CYS A 187 -16.89 20.35 -34.29
CA CYS A 187 -17.36 20.47 -35.66
C CYS A 187 -18.23 19.27 -36.05
N THR A 188 -19.55 19.48 -36.04
CA THR A 188 -20.61 18.56 -36.50
C THR A 188 -20.28 17.75 -37.75
N ASP A 189 -19.54 18.36 -38.70
CA ASP A 189 -19.34 17.79 -40.04
C ASP A 189 -18.11 16.86 -40.10
N CYS A 190 -17.40 16.69 -38.98
CA CYS A 190 -16.28 15.74 -38.81
C CYS A 190 -16.15 15.18 -37.37
N ASN A 191 -17.14 15.42 -36.50
CA ASN A 191 -17.19 15.01 -35.10
C ASN A 191 -15.92 15.26 -34.25
N GLY A 192 -15.10 16.24 -34.63
CA GLY A 192 -13.84 16.58 -33.95
C GLY A 192 -12.57 16.12 -34.67
N GLU A 193 -12.64 15.15 -35.59
CA GLU A 193 -11.45 14.60 -36.27
C GLU A 193 -10.73 15.60 -37.17
N GLY A 194 -11.42 16.63 -37.66
CA GLY A 194 -10.89 17.57 -38.67
C GLY A 194 -10.78 16.99 -40.08
N GLU A 195 -10.96 15.69 -40.25
CA GLU A 195 -10.99 14.96 -41.52
C GLU A 195 -12.40 14.44 -41.82
N VAL A 196 -12.68 14.18 -43.09
CA VAL A 196 -13.93 13.57 -43.57
C VAL A 196 -13.58 12.49 -44.59
N ILE A 197 -14.23 11.33 -44.48
CA ILE A 197 -14.07 10.21 -45.41
C ILE A 197 -15.43 9.90 -46.02
N ASN A 198 -15.52 9.99 -47.35
CA ASN A 198 -16.70 9.63 -48.13
C ASN A 198 -17.12 8.19 -47.81
N GLU A 199 -18.41 7.96 -47.59
CA GLU A 199 -18.97 6.68 -47.13
C GLU A 199 -18.56 5.48 -48.02
N LYS A 200 -18.56 5.69 -49.35
CA LYS A 200 -18.15 4.71 -50.37
C LYS A 200 -16.66 4.31 -50.33
N ASP A 201 -15.85 5.08 -49.62
CA ASP A 201 -14.39 4.95 -49.54
C ASP A 201 -13.88 4.69 -48.11
N ARG A 202 -14.78 4.59 -47.12
CA ARG A 202 -14.47 4.09 -45.77
C ARG A 202 -13.99 2.65 -45.83
N CYS A 203 -13.05 2.29 -44.95
CA CYS A 203 -12.53 0.93 -44.86
C CYS A 203 -13.58 -0.02 -44.27
N ARG A 204 -13.93 -1.09 -44.99
CA ARG A 204 -14.96 -2.07 -44.58
C ARG A 204 -14.66 -2.82 -43.26
N LYS A 205 -13.43 -2.77 -42.73
CA LYS A 205 -13.02 -3.46 -41.49
C LYS A 205 -13.10 -2.57 -40.24
N CYS A 206 -13.07 -1.24 -40.39
CA CYS A 206 -13.16 -0.29 -39.27
C CYS A 206 -14.20 0.83 -39.48
N GLU A 207 -14.95 0.81 -40.59
CA GLU A 207 -16.05 1.72 -40.91
C GLU A 207 -15.71 3.23 -40.87
N GLY A 208 -14.42 3.56 -41.00
CA GLY A 208 -13.88 4.92 -40.86
C GLY A 208 -13.04 5.13 -39.59
N GLN A 209 -13.25 4.36 -38.52
CA GLN A 209 -12.69 4.57 -37.16
C GLN A 209 -11.17 4.40 -37.03
N LYS A 210 -10.44 4.10 -38.12
CA LYS A 210 -8.97 3.92 -38.21
C LYS A 210 -8.37 2.75 -37.40
N VAL A 211 -9.00 2.30 -36.31
CA VAL A 211 -8.60 1.17 -35.46
C VAL A 211 -9.59 0.00 -35.54
N CYS A 212 -9.19 -1.18 -35.03
CA CYS A 212 -10.04 -2.33 -34.82
C CYS A 212 -9.82 -2.87 -33.39
N LYS A 213 -10.84 -3.47 -32.78
CA LYS A 213 -10.66 -4.25 -31.55
C LYS A 213 -10.07 -5.62 -31.90
N GLU A 214 -8.95 -5.96 -31.28
CA GLU A 214 -8.30 -7.28 -31.35
C GLU A 214 -8.19 -7.88 -29.95
N THR A 215 -8.35 -9.19 -29.85
CA THR A 215 -8.28 -9.93 -28.59
C THR A 215 -6.97 -10.70 -28.54
N LYS A 216 -6.07 -10.32 -27.64
CA LYS A 216 -4.74 -10.92 -27.46
C LYS A 216 -4.69 -11.69 -26.15
N LEU A 217 -4.08 -12.87 -26.17
CA LEU A 217 -3.69 -13.59 -24.96
C LEU A 217 -2.28 -13.13 -24.56
N LEU A 218 -2.13 -12.65 -23.33
CA LEU A 218 -0.83 -12.39 -22.70
C LEU A 218 -0.53 -13.51 -21.71
N GLU A 219 0.70 -13.99 -21.71
CA GLU A 219 1.18 -14.94 -20.70
C GLU A 219 1.82 -14.16 -19.55
N VAL A 220 1.25 -14.31 -18.35
CA VAL A 220 1.59 -13.54 -17.17
C VAL A 220 2.20 -14.49 -16.14
N HIS A 221 3.49 -14.32 -15.89
CA HIS A 221 4.19 -15.01 -14.82
C HIS A 221 3.99 -14.26 -13.50
N VAL A 222 3.43 -14.96 -12.52
CA VAL A 222 3.33 -14.52 -11.13
C VAL A 222 4.40 -15.27 -10.35
N ASP A 223 5.43 -14.55 -9.91
CA ASP A 223 6.54 -15.10 -9.13
C ASP A 223 6.11 -15.43 -7.70
N LYS A 224 6.86 -16.36 -7.08
CA LYS A 224 6.72 -16.67 -5.65
C LYS A 224 6.95 -15.42 -4.79
N GLY A 225 6.08 -15.21 -3.82
CA GLY A 225 6.20 -14.16 -2.82
C GLY A 225 5.78 -12.77 -3.28
N MET A 226 5.30 -12.60 -4.52
CA MET A 226 4.74 -11.32 -4.98
C MET A 226 3.63 -10.82 -4.04
N LYS A 227 3.46 -9.50 -3.96
CA LYS A 227 2.58 -8.84 -2.99
C LYS A 227 1.31 -8.30 -3.64
N HIS A 228 0.23 -8.16 -2.88
CA HIS A 228 -0.95 -7.37 -3.28
C HIS A 228 -0.52 -5.97 -3.78
N GLY A 229 -1.12 -5.49 -4.86
CA GLY A 229 -0.82 -4.19 -5.48
C GLY A 229 0.46 -4.16 -6.33
N GLN A 230 1.26 -5.23 -6.37
CA GLN A 230 2.45 -5.30 -7.20
C GLN A 230 2.09 -5.26 -8.69
N LYS A 231 2.92 -4.58 -9.49
CA LYS A 231 2.66 -4.29 -10.91
C LYS A 231 3.51 -5.16 -11.83
N ILE A 232 2.90 -5.69 -12.89
CA ILE A 232 3.56 -6.38 -14.01
C ILE A 232 3.25 -5.59 -15.28
N THR A 233 4.28 -5.07 -15.96
CA THR A 233 4.12 -4.16 -17.10
C THR A 233 4.53 -4.83 -18.41
N PHE A 234 3.65 -4.78 -19.42
CA PHE A 234 3.90 -5.22 -20.79
C PHE A 234 4.03 -3.98 -21.68
N SER A 235 5.26 -3.64 -22.09
CA SER A 235 5.53 -2.36 -22.74
C SER A 235 5.10 -2.28 -24.20
N GLY A 236 4.48 -1.16 -24.57
CA GLY A 236 3.95 -0.91 -25.92
C GLY A 236 2.74 -1.78 -26.31
N GLU A 237 2.16 -2.51 -25.35
CA GLU A 237 1.06 -3.44 -25.60
C GLU A 237 -0.34 -2.83 -25.42
N ALA A 238 -0.49 -1.58 -24.98
CA ALA A 238 -1.80 -0.96 -24.81
C ALA A 238 -2.47 -0.59 -26.15
N ASP A 239 -3.53 0.22 -26.07
CA ASP A 239 -4.28 0.71 -27.22
C ASP A 239 -3.40 1.55 -28.18
N GLN A 240 -3.54 1.28 -29.46
CA GLN A 240 -2.88 2.00 -30.54
C GLN A 240 -3.82 3.04 -31.14
N ALA A 241 -3.31 4.25 -31.40
CA ALA A 241 -4.03 5.29 -32.14
C ALA A 241 -3.16 5.83 -33.31
N PRO A 242 -3.76 6.29 -34.42
CA PRO A 242 -3.00 6.80 -35.56
C PRO A 242 -2.09 7.98 -35.18
N GLY A 243 -0.79 7.86 -35.44
CA GLY A 243 0.21 8.89 -35.11
C GLY A 243 0.61 8.97 -33.63
N VAL A 244 0.24 7.95 -32.83
CA VAL A 244 0.52 7.84 -31.39
C VAL A 244 1.28 6.53 -31.14
N GLU A 245 2.35 6.55 -30.35
CA GLU A 245 3.01 5.32 -29.90
C GLU A 245 2.22 4.70 -28.74
N PRO A 246 1.96 3.38 -28.71
CA PRO A 246 1.11 2.78 -27.68
C PRO A 246 1.70 2.95 -26.26
N GLY A 247 0.79 3.04 -25.29
CA GLY A 247 1.13 2.90 -23.87
C GLY A 247 1.44 1.46 -23.48
N ASP A 248 1.62 1.22 -22.19
CA ASP A 248 1.90 -0.09 -21.61
C ASP A 248 0.65 -0.71 -20.99
N ILE A 249 0.53 -2.05 -21.01
CA ILE A 249 -0.47 -2.75 -20.19
C ILE A 249 0.14 -2.98 -18.81
N VAL A 250 -0.48 -2.41 -17.78
CA VAL A 250 -0.04 -2.49 -16.39
C VAL A 250 -1.01 -3.39 -15.62
N LEU A 251 -0.62 -4.65 -15.44
CA LEU A 251 -1.37 -5.58 -14.60
C LEU A 251 -1.09 -5.30 -13.13
N VAL A 252 -2.13 -5.12 -12.33
CA VAL A 252 -2.04 -4.94 -10.87
C VAL A 252 -2.49 -6.23 -10.20
N LEU A 253 -1.63 -6.86 -9.42
CA LEU A 253 -2.00 -8.07 -8.68
C LEU A 253 -2.98 -7.73 -7.57
N GLN A 254 -4.15 -8.37 -7.59
CA GLN A 254 -5.13 -8.37 -6.51
C GLN A 254 -5.11 -9.75 -5.85
N GLU A 255 -4.53 -9.81 -4.66
CA GLU A 255 -4.65 -10.97 -3.78
C GLU A 255 -6.13 -11.17 -3.43
N LYS A 256 -6.62 -12.41 -3.57
CA LYS A 256 -7.96 -12.82 -3.13
C LYS A 256 -7.92 -13.19 -1.64
N ASP A 257 -8.99 -12.88 -0.92
CA ASP A 257 -9.24 -13.46 0.39
C ASP A 257 -9.29 -14.99 0.32
N HIS A 258 -8.86 -15.64 1.39
CA HIS A 258 -8.82 -17.10 1.57
C HIS A 258 -9.53 -17.45 2.89
N GLU A 259 -10.15 -18.62 2.96
CA GLU A 259 -11.02 -19.02 4.07
C GLU A 259 -10.24 -19.27 5.38
N GLU A 260 -9.19 -20.09 5.33
CA GLU A 260 -8.37 -20.43 6.50
C GLU A 260 -7.21 -19.45 6.79
N PHE A 261 -6.49 -19.01 5.75
CA PHE A 261 -5.27 -18.20 5.86
C PHE A 261 -5.50 -16.72 5.52
N ARG A 262 -4.89 -15.83 6.31
CA ARG A 262 -4.74 -14.40 6.04
C ARG A 262 -3.26 -14.05 6.04
N ARG A 263 -2.80 -13.37 4.99
CA ARG A 263 -1.41 -12.90 4.88
C ARG A 263 -1.21 -11.58 5.62
N ASP A 264 -0.05 -11.43 6.28
CA ASP A 264 0.49 -10.12 6.64
C ASP A 264 1.96 -10.02 6.18
N GLY A 265 2.20 -9.27 5.10
CA GLY A 265 3.53 -9.10 4.52
C GLY A 265 4.15 -10.42 4.00
N SER A 266 5.02 -11.01 4.83
CA SER A 266 5.68 -12.32 4.59
C SER A 266 5.10 -13.44 5.47
N ASP A 267 4.31 -13.10 6.48
CA ASP A 267 3.80 -14.03 7.47
C ASP A 267 2.36 -14.45 7.13
N LEU A 268 1.93 -15.58 7.69
CA LEU A 268 0.58 -16.11 7.57
C LEU A 268 -0.09 -16.16 8.94
N HIS A 269 -1.37 -15.84 8.99
CA HIS A 269 -2.22 -15.94 10.17
C HIS A 269 -3.39 -16.86 9.86
N MET A 270 -3.71 -17.77 10.77
CA MET A 270 -4.93 -18.59 10.71
C MET A 270 -5.60 -18.69 12.07
N VAL A 271 -6.89 -19.01 12.09
CA VAL A 271 -7.65 -19.28 13.32
C VAL A 271 -7.96 -20.78 13.39
N GLN A 272 -7.32 -21.47 14.32
CA GLN A 272 -7.57 -22.89 14.58
C GLN A 272 -8.54 -23.05 15.73
N ARG A 273 -9.63 -23.77 15.51
CA ARG A 273 -10.54 -24.20 16.58
C ARG A 273 -10.06 -25.50 17.20
N ILE A 274 -10.11 -25.59 18.53
CA ILE A 274 -9.78 -26.78 19.32
C ILE A 274 -10.80 -26.94 20.46
N GLY A 275 -11.03 -28.17 20.92
CA GLY A 275 -11.88 -28.43 22.08
C GLY A 275 -11.17 -28.11 23.40
N LEU A 276 -11.95 -27.86 24.46
CA LEU A 276 -11.41 -27.64 25.81
C LEU A 276 -10.46 -28.76 26.30
N VAL A 277 -10.77 -30.02 25.96
CA VAL A 277 -9.91 -31.17 26.30
C VAL A 277 -8.55 -31.09 25.60
N GLU A 278 -8.52 -30.68 24.33
CA GLU A 278 -7.29 -30.49 23.55
C GLU A 278 -6.46 -29.30 24.07
N ALA A 279 -7.13 -28.24 24.51
CA ALA A 279 -6.50 -27.05 25.10
C ALA A 279 -5.82 -27.31 26.45
N LEU A 280 -6.25 -28.33 27.20
CA LEU A 280 -5.71 -28.70 28.52
C LEU A 280 -4.76 -29.91 28.45
N CYS A 281 -5.15 -30.96 27.72
CA CYS A 281 -4.42 -32.23 27.63
C CYS A 281 -3.42 -32.28 26.46
N GLY A 282 -3.32 -31.21 25.66
CA GLY A 282 -2.50 -31.18 24.45
C GLY A 282 -3.17 -31.89 23.27
N PHE A 283 -2.59 -31.72 22.07
CA PHE A 283 -3.16 -32.23 20.82
C PHE A 283 -2.10 -32.54 19.77
N GLN A 284 -2.53 -33.23 18.71
CA GLN A 284 -1.77 -33.42 17.47
C GLN A 284 -2.73 -33.22 16.29
N ILE A 285 -2.62 -32.07 15.61
CA ILE A 285 -3.50 -31.69 14.50
C ILE A 285 -2.72 -31.63 13.18
N THR A 286 -3.38 -31.96 12.07
CA THR A 286 -2.83 -31.86 10.72
C THR A 286 -3.43 -30.66 10.00
N ILE A 287 -2.61 -29.68 9.66
CA ILE A 287 -3.00 -28.47 8.93
C ILE A 287 -2.52 -28.59 7.48
N THR A 288 -3.41 -28.39 6.50
CA THR A 288 -3.03 -28.36 5.08
C THR A 288 -2.44 -27.00 4.74
N HIS A 289 -1.25 -26.98 4.12
CA HIS A 289 -0.58 -25.73 3.71
C HIS A 289 -0.93 -25.32 2.27
N LEU A 290 -0.56 -24.10 1.88
CA LEU A 290 -0.75 -23.50 0.55
C LEU A 290 -0.03 -24.26 -0.59
N ASP A 291 0.86 -25.20 -0.28
CA ASP A 291 1.50 -26.12 -1.24
C ASP A 291 0.94 -27.55 -1.18
N GLY A 292 -0.13 -27.79 -0.41
CA GLY A 292 -0.77 -29.09 -0.23
C GLY A 292 -0.05 -30.04 0.72
N ARG A 293 1.10 -29.67 1.32
CA ARG A 293 1.70 -30.46 2.41
C ARG A 293 0.84 -30.40 3.67
N GLN A 294 0.80 -31.50 4.42
CA GLN A 294 0.19 -31.53 5.75
C GLN A 294 1.25 -31.28 6.82
N LEU A 295 1.05 -30.24 7.63
CA LEU A 295 1.87 -29.90 8.79
C LEU A 295 1.27 -30.52 10.05
N LEU A 296 1.97 -31.48 10.65
CA LEU A 296 1.55 -32.13 11.90
C LEU A 296 2.00 -31.29 13.11
N VAL A 297 1.13 -30.37 13.55
CA VAL A 297 1.36 -29.51 14.70
C VAL A 297 1.05 -30.29 15.98
N LYS A 298 2.07 -30.49 16.82
CA LYS A 298 1.96 -31.20 18.10
C LYS A 298 2.14 -30.22 19.26
N TYR A 299 1.24 -30.26 20.24
CA TYR A 299 1.37 -29.52 21.48
C TYR A 299 1.38 -30.51 22.66
N PRO A 300 2.38 -30.46 23.56
CA PRO A 300 2.58 -31.50 24.58
C PRO A 300 1.52 -31.42 25.69
N PRO A 301 1.14 -32.57 26.29
CA PRO A 301 0.25 -32.61 27.45
C PRO A 301 0.82 -31.86 28.65
N GLY A 302 -0.05 -31.33 29.50
CA GLY A 302 0.35 -30.59 30.71
C GLY A 302 0.82 -29.16 30.47
N LYS A 303 0.70 -28.65 29.24
CA LYS A 303 0.71 -27.21 28.95
C LYS A 303 -0.67 -26.79 28.49
N VAL A 304 -1.16 -25.67 28.99
CA VAL A 304 -2.46 -25.11 28.60
C VAL A 304 -2.31 -24.25 27.33
N ILE A 305 -3.38 -24.16 26.55
CA ILE A 305 -3.61 -23.13 25.53
C ILE A 305 -4.81 -22.28 25.96
N GLU A 306 -4.57 -20.99 26.12
CA GLU A 306 -5.59 -20.02 26.53
C GLU A 306 -6.45 -19.61 25.33
N PRO A 307 -7.77 -19.34 25.53
CA PRO A 307 -8.64 -18.84 24.47
C PRO A 307 -8.08 -17.57 23.83
N GLY A 308 -7.92 -17.59 22.51
CA GLY A 308 -7.41 -16.46 21.74
C GLY A 308 -5.88 -16.31 21.72
N CYS A 309 -5.10 -17.16 22.42
CA CYS A 309 -3.65 -17.08 22.37
C CYS A 309 -3.08 -17.48 20.99
N ILE A 310 -1.86 -17.00 20.69
CA ILE A 310 -1.20 -17.21 19.40
C ILE A 310 0.07 -18.03 19.62
N ARG A 311 0.27 -19.07 18.79
CA ARG A 311 1.54 -19.82 18.66
C ARG A 311 2.09 -19.65 17.25
N VAL A 312 3.40 -19.89 17.09
CA VAL A 312 4.11 -19.71 15.82
C VAL A 312 4.75 -21.02 15.35
N VAL A 313 4.54 -21.35 14.07
CA VAL A 313 5.23 -22.41 13.33
C VAL A 313 6.24 -21.74 12.42
N LYS A 314 7.52 -21.90 12.74
CA LYS A 314 8.61 -21.14 12.10
C LYS A 314 8.90 -21.61 10.68
N GLY A 315 9.11 -20.66 9.77
CA GLY A 315 9.51 -20.92 8.38
C GLY A 315 8.42 -21.51 7.48
N GLU A 316 7.15 -21.45 7.88
CA GLU A 316 6.00 -21.86 7.05
C GLU A 316 5.02 -20.70 6.77
N GLY A 317 5.49 -19.45 6.83
CA GLY A 317 4.82 -18.30 6.23
C GLY A 317 5.04 -18.21 4.71
N MET A 318 4.70 -17.07 4.11
CA MET A 318 4.88 -16.82 2.67
C MET A 318 6.38 -16.72 2.29
N PRO A 319 6.77 -17.19 1.09
CA PRO A 319 8.11 -16.93 0.55
C PRO A 319 8.32 -15.43 0.29
N GLN A 320 9.56 -14.96 0.39
CA GLN A 320 9.93 -13.60 0.02
C GLN A 320 10.07 -13.45 -1.50
N TYR A 321 9.56 -12.35 -2.06
CA TYR A 321 9.78 -12.00 -3.47
C TYR A 321 11.29 -11.86 -3.77
N ARG A 322 11.75 -12.42 -4.89
CA ARG A 322 13.16 -12.59 -5.31
C ARG A 322 14.01 -13.54 -4.46
N ASN A 323 13.67 -13.81 -3.21
CA ASN A 323 14.36 -14.77 -2.33
C ASN A 323 13.43 -15.92 -1.88
N PRO A 324 12.95 -16.82 -2.78
CA PRO A 324 11.90 -17.78 -2.42
C PRO A 324 12.30 -18.89 -1.43
N PHE A 325 13.59 -18.96 -1.07
CA PHE A 325 14.12 -19.85 -0.03
C PHE A 325 13.91 -19.30 1.38
N GLU A 326 13.80 -17.98 1.53
CA GLU A 326 13.41 -17.35 2.78
C GLU A 326 11.88 -17.24 2.83
N LYS A 327 11.28 -17.78 3.89
CA LYS A 327 9.86 -17.68 4.20
C LYS A 327 9.68 -16.89 5.49
N GLY A 328 8.52 -16.27 5.66
CA GLY A 328 8.06 -15.81 6.97
C GLY A 328 7.61 -16.96 7.88
N ASP A 329 6.87 -16.62 8.92
CA ASP A 329 6.33 -17.56 9.91
C ASP A 329 4.80 -17.74 9.77
N LEU A 330 4.26 -18.85 10.30
CA LEU A 330 2.82 -19.12 10.39
C LEU A 330 2.34 -18.96 11.83
N TYR A 331 1.50 -17.96 12.07
CA TYR A 331 0.86 -17.68 13.34
C TYR A 331 -0.53 -18.33 13.42
N ILE A 332 -0.69 -19.24 14.37
CA ILE A 332 -1.95 -19.93 14.64
C ILE A 332 -2.57 -19.30 15.88
N LYS A 333 -3.71 -18.60 15.73
CA LYS A 333 -4.54 -18.17 16.84
C LYS A 333 -5.48 -19.32 17.22
N PHE A 334 -5.50 -19.70 18.50
CA PHE A 334 -6.36 -20.76 18.98
C PHE A 334 -7.70 -20.21 19.50
N ASP A 335 -8.79 -20.81 19.03
CA ASP A 335 -10.17 -20.54 19.42
C ASP A 335 -10.68 -21.76 20.19
N VAL A 336 -10.82 -21.66 21.52
CA VAL A 336 -11.13 -22.80 22.39
C VAL A 336 -12.65 -22.96 22.48
N GLN A 337 -13.17 -24.02 21.88
CA GLN A 337 -14.57 -24.36 21.94
C GLN A 337 -14.89 -25.07 23.27
N PHE A 338 -15.70 -24.39 24.08
CA PHE A 338 -16.31 -24.97 25.27
C PHE A 338 -17.49 -25.87 24.87
N PRO A 339 -17.76 -26.96 25.60
CA PRO A 339 -18.91 -27.82 25.36
C PRO A 339 -20.24 -27.10 25.69
N GLU A 340 -21.33 -27.59 25.11
CA GLU A 340 -22.67 -27.02 25.25
C GLU A 340 -23.21 -27.08 26.69
N SER A 341 -24.14 -26.18 27.03
CA SER A 341 -24.81 -26.18 28.34
C SER A 341 -25.49 -27.53 28.62
N ASN A 342 -25.24 -28.09 29.81
CA ASN A 342 -25.74 -29.40 30.26
C ASN A 342 -25.15 -30.63 29.53
N TRP A 343 -23.98 -30.52 28.87
CA TRP A 343 -23.30 -31.65 28.20
C TRP A 343 -22.93 -32.85 29.10
N ILE A 344 -22.97 -32.70 30.44
CA ILE A 344 -22.52 -33.68 31.42
C ILE A 344 -23.51 -33.82 32.58
N SER A 345 -23.67 -35.04 33.11
CA SER A 345 -24.56 -35.32 34.24
C SER A 345 -24.02 -34.75 35.55
N PRO A 346 -24.89 -34.28 36.48
CA PRO A 346 -24.45 -33.58 37.69
C PRO A 346 -23.57 -34.43 38.62
N GLU A 347 -23.78 -35.75 38.64
CA GLU A 347 -22.94 -36.70 39.38
C GLU A 347 -21.44 -36.59 39.01
N LYS A 348 -21.15 -36.36 37.73
CA LYS A 348 -19.79 -36.28 37.17
C LYS A 348 -19.20 -34.86 37.21
N LEU A 349 -19.97 -33.85 37.60
CA LEU A 349 -19.42 -32.52 37.88
C LEU A 349 -18.49 -32.55 39.09
N ASN A 350 -18.79 -33.39 40.08
CA ASN A 350 -17.89 -33.63 41.22
C ASN A 350 -16.55 -34.24 40.78
N ASP A 351 -16.56 -35.20 39.85
CA ASP A 351 -15.33 -35.78 39.30
C ASP A 351 -14.51 -34.73 38.53
N LEU A 352 -15.17 -33.86 37.76
CA LEU A 352 -14.53 -32.77 37.02
C LEU A 352 -13.93 -31.72 37.98
N GLU A 353 -14.62 -31.37 39.06
CA GLU A 353 -14.15 -30.43 40.06
C GLU A 353 -12.91 -30.96 40.80
N ASN A 354 -12.86 -32.25 41.13
CA ASN A 354 -11.69 -32.90 41.72
C ASN A 354 -10.46 -32.96 40.78
N LEU A 355 -10.64 -32.73 39.47
CA LEU A 355 -9.57 -32.73 38.46
C LEU A 355 -9.07 -31.32 38.10
N LEU A 356 -9.77 -30.28 38.54
CA LEU A 356 -9.43 -28.88 38.28
C LEU A 356 -8.75 -28.23 39.50
N PRO A 357 -8.13 -27.04 39.36
CA PRO A 357 -7.69 -26.26 40.51
C PRO A 357 -8.86 -25.99 41.46
N ALA A 358 -8.61 -26.07 42.77
CA ALA A 358 -9.64 -25.80 43.78
C ALA A 358 -10.29 -24.42 43.55
N ARG A 359 -11.60 -24.33 43.83
CA ARG A 359 -12.30 -23.04 43.84
C ARG A 359 -11.60 -22.08 44.81
N ALA A 360 -11.63 -20.78 44.49
CA ALA A 360 -11.34 -19.77 45.50
C ALA A 360 -12.36 -19.88 46.64
N ASP A 361 -11.94 -19.53 47.86
CA ASP A 361 -12.84 -19.48 49.01
C ASP A 361 -14.03 -18.55 48.71
N ASN A 362 -15.21 -18.92 49.21
CA ASN A 362 -16.39 -18.06 49.10
C ASN A 362 -16.08 -16.70 49.75
N PRO A 363 -16.47 -15.57 49.12
CA PRO A 363 -16.21 -14.25 49.68
C PRO A 363 -16.94 -14.08 51.01
N ASP A 364 -16.32 -13.36 51.95
CA ASP A 364 -16.96 -12.96 53.21
C ASP A 364 -18.18 -12.07 52.90
N ILE A 365 -19.39 -12.66 52.95
CA ILE A 365 -20.64 -11.96 52.67
C ILE A 365 -20.95 -11.02 53.83
N ALA A 366 -20.92 -9.71 53.57
CA ALA A 366 -21.31 -8.70 54.53
C ALA A 366 -22.82 -8.77 54.83
N ALA A 367 -23.24 -8.40 56.04
CA ALA A 367 -24.63 -8.53 56.49
C ALA A 367 -25.63 -7.60 55.77
N ASP A 368 -25.12 -6.68 54.96
CA ASP A 368 -25.80 -5.71 54.10
C ASP A 368 -25.64 -6.01 52.59
N ALA A 369 -25.05 -7.16 52.22
CA ALA A 369 -24.91 -7.56 50.82
C ALA A 369 -26.23 -8.08 50.23
N GLU A 370 -26.65 -7.49 49.11
CA GLU A 370 -27.82 -7.94 48.35
C GLU A 370 -27.45 -9.07 47.37
N GLU A 371 -28.22 -10.16 47.37
CA GLU A 371 -28.07 -11.27 46.42
C GLU A 371 -28.68 -10.89 45.05
N VAL A 372 -27.92 -11.05 43.97
CA VAL A 372 -28.32 -10.67 42.61
C VAL A 372 -27.96 -11.73 41.57
N ASP A 373 -28.96 -12.14 40.77
CA ASP A 373 -28.80 -13.09 39.69
C ASP A 373 -28.12 -12.47 38.44
N LEU A 374 -27.25 -13.24 37.79
CA LEU A 374 -26.69 -12.89 36.49
C LEU A 374 -27.65 -13.27 35.35
N ALA A 375 -28.37 -12.28 34.82
CA ALA A 375 -29.19 -12.43 33.62
C ALA A 375 -28.35 -12.35 32.32
N GLU A 376 -28.87 -12.94 31.23
CA GLU A 376 -28.27 -12.77 29.89
C GLU A 376 -28.37 -11.31 29.41
N PHE A 377 -27.32 -10.82 28.74
CA PHE A 377 -27.25 -9.44 28.28
C PHE A 377 -28.08 -9.22 26.99
N ASP A 378 -29.35 -8.86 27.15
CA ASP A 378 -30.20 -8.42 26.05
C ASP A 378 -29.90 -6.96 25.64
N ARG A 379 -29.18 -6.82 24.54
CA ARG A 379 -28.81 -5.52 23.94
C ARG A 379 -30.02 -4.70 23.46
N SER A 380 -31.22 -5.27 23.33
CA SER A 380 -32.42 -4.58 22.85
C SER A 380 -33.15 -3.77 23.93
N GLN A 381 -32.96 -4.08 25.21
CA GLN A 381 -33.70 -3.43 26.32
C GLN A 381 -33.06 -2.11 26.79
N GLY A 382 -31.83 -1.82 26.38
CA GLY A 382 -30.99 -0.71 26.88
C GLY A 382 -31.32 0.71 26.40
N SER A 383 -32.54 1.02 25.97
CA SER A 383 -32.89 2.34 25.38
C SER A 383 -34.30 2.86 25.71
N GLY A 384 -34.98 2.29 26.73
CA GLY A 384 -36.45 2.35 26.83
C GLY A 384 -37.11 2.91 28.10
N SER A 385 -36.40 3.45 29.11
CA SER A 385 -37.07 4.15 30.24
C SER A 385 -36.13 5.10 31.00
N GLY A 386 -36.57 6.34 31.24
CA GLY A 386 -35.77 7.36 31.93
C GLY A 386 -36.26 8.80 31.81
N GLY A 387 -37.57 9.02 31.62
CA GLY A 387 -38.13 10.31 31.17
C GLY A 387 -39.27 10.90 32.01
N ARG A 388 -39.52 10.42 33.24
CA ARG A 388 -40.60 10.95 34.09
C ARG A 388 -40.17 12.23 34.82
N ARG A 389 -40.29 13.37 34.15
CA ARG A 389 -40.14 14.70 34.76
C ARG A 389 -41.51 15.37 34.85
N GLU A 390 -42.09 15.40 36.04
CA GLU A 390 -43.35 16.10 36.29
C GLU A 390 -43.10 17.61 36.23
N ALA A 391 -43.84 18.30 35.37
CA ALA A 391 -43.78 19.75 35.22
C ALA A 391 -44.99 20.36 35.94
N TYR A 392 -44.74 21.19 36.94
CA TYR A 392 -45.79 21.89 37.66
C TYR A 392 -46.49 22.89 36.74
N ASN A 393 -47.83 22.85 36.76
CA ASN A 393 -48.67 23.84 36.12
C ASN A 393 -48.71 25.09 37.00
N ASP A 394 -47.92 26.10 36.66
CA ASP A 394 -47.95 27.43 37.28
C ASP A 394 -48.45 28.47 36.27
N SER A 395 -49.14 29.50 36.77
CA SER A 395 -49.98 30.39 35.96
C SER A 395 -49.52 31.84 36.07
N SER A 396 -49.26 32.48 34.94
CA SER A 396 -49.14 33.94 34.84
C SER A 396 -49.48 34.41 33.42
N ASP A 397 -50.29 35.44 33.35
CA ASP A 397 -50.71 36.12 32.12
C ASP A 397 -49.56 36.96 31.53
N ASP A 398 -49.57 37.23 30.21
CA ASP A 398 -49.99 38.55 29.70
C ASP A 398 -50.16 38.61 28.15
N GLU A 399 -50.54 39.78 27.63
CA GLU A 399 -50.95 40.15 26.25
C GLU A 399 -50.17 39.59 25.03
N GLY A 400 -50.87 39.50 23.87
CA GLY A 400 -50.35 40.16 22.66
C GLY A 400 -50.39 39.45 21.27
N GLY A 401 -51.47 39.66 20.49
CA GLY A 401 -51.33 40.13 19.08
C GLY A 401 -50.95 39.20 17.91
N HIS A 402 -51.99 38.69 17.21
CA HIS A 402 -52.20 38.77 15.73
C HIS A 402 -51.38 37.99 14.65
N HIS A 403 -52.19 37.35 13.77
CA HIS A 403 -51.99 37.00 12.33
C HIS A 403 -51.11 35.80 11.91
N GLY A 404 -51.59 35.08 10.88
CA GLY A 404 -50.95 33.92 10.20
C GLY A 404 -50.66 34.23 8.71
N PRO A 405 -50.90 33.33 7.72
CA PRO A 405 -51.51 31.99 7.75
C PRO A 405 -50.53 30.86 7.36
N GLY A 406 -51.00 29.60 7.34
CA GLY A 406 -50.17 28.42 7.11
C GLY A 406 -50.16 27.85 5.67
N VAL A 407 -49.38 26.78 5.48
CA VAL A 407 -49.37 25.93 4.27
C VAL A 407 -49.44 24.47 4.69
N GLN A 408 -50.28 23.66 4.03
CA GLN A 408 -50.39 22.22 4.26
C GLN A 408 -49.60 21.44 3.20
N CYS A 409 -48.94 20.35 3.60
CA CYS A 409 -48.52 19.28 2.68
C CYS A 409 -48.89 17.93 3.27
N ALA A 410 -49.30 16.99 2.41
CA ALA A 410 -50.02 15.79 2.80
C ALA A 410 -49.09 14.59 3.06
N HIS A 411 -49.58 13.69 3.92
CA HIS A 411 -48.97 12.41 4.25
C HIS A 411 -49.17 11.37 3.12
N GLN A 412 -48.10 10.72 2.66
CA GLN A 412 -48.18 9.43 1.98
C GLN A 412 -47.00 8.53 2.38
N THR A 413 -47.31 7.32 2.81
CA THR A 413 -46.37 6.29 3.27
C THR A 413 -45.96 5.34 2.15
N LYS A 414 -44.74 4.81 2.25
CA LYS A 414 -44.44 3.41 1.94
C LYS A 414 -43.15 2.94 2.64
N TYR A 415 -43.04 1.63 2.75
CA TYR A 415 -42.06 0.88 3.56
C TYR A 415 -40.70 0.71 2.85
N ASP A 416 -39.69 0.46 3.69
CA ASP A 416 -38.46 -0.32 3.46
C ASP A 416 -37.50 0.14 2.31
N ASP A 417 -36.18 -0.07 2.38
CA ASP A 417 -35.49 -1.23 2.96
C ASP A 417 -34.03 -0.93 3.38
N SER A 418 -33.49 -1.77 4.27
CA SER A 418 -32.06 -1.94 4.63
C SER A 418 -31.23 -0.72 5.10
N CYS A 419 -30.64 -0.83 6.30
CA CYS A 419 -29.61 0.08 6.82
C CYS A 419 -28.37 -0.74 7.22
N PHE A 420 -27.16 -0.29 6.86
CA PHE A 420 -25.91 -0.97 7.25
C PHE A 420 -24.74 -0.01 7.52
N SER A 421 -24.09 -0.23 8.67
CA SER A 421 -22.74 0.21 9.05
C SER A 421 -22.30 1.67 8.81
N ALA A 422 -22.33 2.48 9.87
CA ALA A 422 -21.32 3.52 10.12
C ALA A 422 -21.11 3.71 11.63
N LEU A 423 -19.94 3.32 12.16
CA LEU A 423 -19.52 3.57 13.55
C LEU A 423 -18.11 4.15 13.55
N ALA A 424 -17.97 5.43 13.92
CA ALA A 424 -16.69 6.05 14.24
C ALA A 424 -16.90 7.34 15.05
N GLY A 425 -16.05 7.59 16.05
CA GLY A 425 -15.73 8.96 16.46
C GLY A 425 -16.33 9.53 17.75
N ILE A 426 -16.11 8.90 18.90
CA ILE A 426 -15.70 9.65 20.11
C ILE A 426 -14.47 8.94 20.68
N GLY A 427 -13.38 9.67 20.92
CA GLY A 427 -12.16 9.16 21.54
C GLY A 427 -11.98 9.72 22.95
N LEU A 428 -11.47 8.89 23.87
CA LEU A 428 -10.86 9.36 25.11
C LEU A 428 -9.37 9.03 25.08
N GLN A 429 -8.56 10.02 25.46
CA GLN A 429 -7.14 9.81 25.73
C GLN A 429 -6.98 9.18 27.11
N CYS A 430 -6.15 8.15 27.24
CA CYS A 430 -5.76 7.61 28.54
C CYS A 430 -4.25 7.80 28.74
N VAL A 431 -3.88 8.58 29.76
CA VAL A 431 -2.48 8.89 30.08
C VAL A 431 -1.96 7.84 31.06
N THR A 432 -1.14 6.91 30.57
CA THR A 432 -0.49 5.89 31.40
C THR A 432 0.83 6.39 31.98
N GLN A 433 0.82 6.83 33.23
CA GLN A 433 2.06 7.06 33.99
C GLN A 433 2.73 5.73 34.35
N THR A 434 3.95 5.50 33.88
CA THR A 434 4.75 4.33 34.28
C THR A 434 5.49 4.60 35.59
N LEU A 435 4.89 4.21 36.72
CA LEU A 435 5.58 4.20 38.02
C LEU A 435 6.53 3.01 38.12
N VAL A 436 7.83 3.26 37.99
CA VAL A 436 8.88 2.26 38.24
C VAL A 436 9.23 2.24 39.73
N SER A 437 8.91 1.13 40.40
CA SER A 437 9.33 0.89 41.78
C SER A 437 10.82 0.50 41.84
N ILE A 438 11.60 1.20 42.66
CA ILE A 438 13.01 0.89 42.93
C ILE A 438 13.21 0.80 44.44
N GLY A 439 13.49 -0.42 44.93
CA GLY A 439 13.87 -0.66 46.33
C GLY A 439 15.34 -0.29 46.59
N PRO A 440 15.69 0.19 47.80
CA PRO A 440 17.03 0.72 48.08
C PRO A 440 18.01 -0.35 48.55
N THR A 441 19.18 -0.44 47.91
CA THR A 441 20.38 -1.07 48.49
C THR A 441 21.54 -0.06 48.54
N ARG A 442 22.16 0.05 49.72
CA ARG A 442 23.29 0.96 49.97
C ARG A 442 24.61 0.29 49.66
N THR A 443 25.43 0.92 48.82
CA THR A 443 26.89 0.73 48.85
C THR A 443 27.60 2.08 48.65
N LYS A 444 28.83 2.21 49.15
CA LYS A 444 29.48 3.52 49.37
C LYS A 444 30.13 4.11 48.13
N VAL A 445 30.12 5.44 48.06
CA VAL A 445 31.03 6.27 47.25
C VAL A 445 32.45 6.19 47.81
N ILE A 446 33.45 6.12 46.90
CA ILE A 446 34.81 6.66 47.09
C ILE A 446 35.19 7.32 45.75
N ASP A 447 35.81 8.50 45.79
CA ASP A 447 36.05 9.36 44.64
C ASP A 447 37.25 8.96 43.75
N ALA A 448 37.24 9.39 42.47
CA ALA A 448 38.24 10.34 41.94
C ALA A 448 38.06 10.70 40.44
N GLY A 449 37.75 11.99 40.17
CA GLY A 449 38.44 12.83 39.16
C GLY A 449 38.29 12.61 37.63
N GLY A 450 38.09 13.72 36.91
CA GLY A 450 38.82 13.97 35.64
C GLY A 450 38.10 13.77 34.30
N VAL A 451 37.47 14.84 33.79
CA VAL A 451 37.20 15.07 32.35
C VAL A 451 38.28 16.00 31.75
N PRO A 452 38.36 16.23 30.41
CA PRO A 452 38.16 15.35 29.25
C PRO A 452 39.37 15.43 28.26
N TRP A 453 39.25 14.97 27.00
CA TRP A 453 39.58 15.67 25.72
C TRP A 453 39.89 14.71 24.53
N PHE A 454 39.42 15.12 23.34
CA PHE A 454 39.95 15.02 21.95
C PHE A 454 41.15 14.09 21.60
N ARG A 455 41.32 13.58 20.35
CA ARG A 455 40.48 13.51 19.11
C ARG A 455 41.25 12.66 18.05
N ARG A 456 40.53 12.16 17.02
CA ARG A 456 41.03 11.78 15.67
C ARG A 456 41.90 10.50 15.61
N ASN A 457 41.80 9.62 14.60
CA ASN A 457 42.01 9.77 13.14
C ASN A 457 43.51 10.06 12.82
N ASP A 458 44.18 9.43 11.85
CA ASP A 458 43.71 8.74 10.63
C ASP A 458 44.58 7.52 10.20
N THR A 459 43.98 6.59 9.44
CA THR A 459 44.64 5.63 8.50
C THR A 459 45.66 4.62 9.10
N VAL A 460 46.12 3.54 8.45
CA VAL A 460 46.57 3.29 7.05
C VAL A 460 46.29 1.83 6.62
N THR A 461 46.41 1.56 5.31
CA THR A 461 46.49 0.23 4.66
C THR A 461 47.49 -0.72 5.33
N GLY A 462 47.44 -2.05 5.16
CA GLY A 462 46.64 -2.88 4.23
C GLY A 462 47.17 -4.32 4.23
N LEU A 463 46.96 -5.04 3.13
CA LEU A 463 47.29 -6.46 2.86
C LEU A 463 48.56 -7.01 3.55
N GLU A 464 48.48 -8.27 4.02
CA GLU A 464 49.23 -9.38 3.40
C GLU A 464 48.69 -10.76 3.83
N ASP A 465 48.86 -11.77 2.95
CA ASP A 465 48.50 -13.17 3.19
C ASP A 465 49.65 -13.94 3.87
N CYS A 466 49.35 -14.87 4.79
CA CYS A 466 49.91 -16.23 4.66
C CYS A 466 49.22 -17.34 5.47
N ARG A 467 49.25 -18.53 4.85
CA ARG A 467 48.74 -19.84 5.26
C ARG A 467 49.64 -20.57 6.27
N LEU A 468 49.02 -21.50 7.02
CA LEU A 468 49.54 -22.80 7.52
C LEU A 468 50.74 -22.72 8.51
N GLU A 469 51.00 -23.69 9.40
CA GLU A 469 50.71 -25.13 9.36
C GLU A 469 50.48 -25.77 10.77
N ASN A 470 50.71 -27.09 10.94
CA ASN A 470 50.29 -27.91 12.10
C ASN A 470 51.34 -27.99 13.25
N PHE A 471 50.99 -28.61 14.40
CA PHE A 471 51.71 -29.77 15.02
C PHE A 471 51.08 -30.36 16.33
N THR A 472 50.61 -31.62 16.24
CA THR A 472 50.67 -32.79 17.17
C THR A 472 50.74 -32.75 18.73
N ALA A 473 49.89 -33.58 19.38
CA ALA A 473 50.10 -34.61 20.47
C ALA A 473 50.94 -34.31 21.76
N GLY A 474 50.74 -34.90 22.96
CA GLY A 474 49.86 -35.99 23.52
C GLY A 474 50.28 -36.29 25.01
N VAL A 475 50.10 -37.43 25.73
CA VAL A 475 49.44 -38.75 25.56
C VAL A 475 49.22 -39.44 26.97
N GLY A 476 48.01 -39.94 27.30
CA GLY A 476 47.73 -41.04 28.29
C GLY A 476 47.83 -40.76 29.82
N PRO A 477 47.51 -41.75 30.72
CA PRO A 477 47.11 -43.15 30.50
C PRO A 477 45.83 -43.67 31.27
N PHE A 478 45.54 -44.98 31.11
CA PHE A 478 44.42 -45.85 31.63
C PHE A 478 44.67 -46.40 33.07
N PRO A 479 43.87 -47.30 33.73
CA PRO A 479 42.82 -48.27 33.26
C PRO A 479 41.48 -48.36 34.09
N GLY A 480 40.47 -49.21 33.81
CA GLY A 480 40.17 -50.16 32.71
C GLY A 480 39.10 -51.25 33.07
N LEU A 481 38.85 -52.22 32.16
CA LEU A 481 38.02 -53.47 32.30
C LEU A 481 36.47 -53.31 32.30
N VAL A 482 35.60 -54.18 31.72
CA VAL A 482 35.72 -55.35 30.78
C VAL A 482 34.41 -55.59 29.98
N SER A 483 34.53 -56.19 28.77
CA SER A 483 33.63 -57.15 28.05
C SER A 483 32.11 -56.88 27.85
N SER A 484 31.42 -57.35 26.78
CA SER A 484 31.72 -57.97 25.46
C SER A 484 30.36 -58.22 24.71
N THR A 485 30.14 -58.83 23.52
CA THR A 485 30.91 -59.52 22.43
C THR A 485 30.02 -59.69 21.17
N LEU A 486 30.59 -59.86 19.95
CA LEU A 486 30.02 -60.51 18.72
C LEU A 486 28.83 -59.79 18.00
N THR A 487 28.64 -59.80 16.67
CA THR A 487 29.36 -60.31 15.45
C THR A 487 29.06 -59.33 14.28
N GLY A 488 29.94 -59.03 13.30
CA GLY A 488 30.30 -59.86 12.12
C GLY A 488 29.37 -59.53 10.91
N ILE A 489 29.74 -58.80 9.83
CA ILE A 489 30.81 -58.99 8.79
C ILE A 489 30.43 -60.16 7.83
N ASP A 490 30.42 -60.08 6.49
CA ASP A 490 31.10 -59.18 5.53
C ASP A 490 30.31 -58.84 4.22
N ILE A 491 30.96 -58.14 3.28
CA ILE A 491 30.52 -57.67 1.93
C ILE A 491 30.85 -58.70 0.81
N PHE A 492 30.06 -58.77 -0.27
CA PHE A 492 30.61 -58.94 -1.65
C PHE A 492 29.63 -58.55 -2.79
N SER A 493 30.17 -58.28 -3.98
CA SER A 493 29.46 -57.84 -5.21
C SER A 493 29.29 -58.93 -6.27
N GLY A 494 28.24 -58.85 -7.10
CA GLY A 494 28.09 -59.71 -8.29
C GLY A 494 27.10 -59.17 -9.32
N SER A 495 27.38 -59.37 -10.62
CA SER A 495 26.62 -58.78 -11.74
C SER A 495 26.37 -59.75 -12.89
N THR A 496 25.10 -59.94 -13.28
CA THR A 496 24.64 -60.38 -14.62
C THR A 496 23.12 -60.17 -14.70
N GLY A 497 22.59 -59.87 -15.88
CA GLY A 497 21.15 -59.97 -16.19
C GLY A 497 20.92 -60.79 -17.47
N TRP A 498 19.67 -61.04 -17.86
CA TRP A 498 19.26 -61.44 -19.23
C TRP A 498 17.72 -61.30 -19.40
N ASN A 499 17.23 -61.47 -20.64
CA ASN A 499 15.84 -61.18 -21.07
C ASN A 499 14.81 -62.28 -20.75
N GLY A 500 13.50 -61.99 -20.85
CA GLY A 500 12.44 -63.01 -20.66
C GLY A 500 10.98 -62.59 -20.90
N ASP A 501 10.62 -62.23 -22.13
CA ASP A 501 9.30 -62.35 -22.79
C ASP A 501 7.97 -61.79 -22.22
N SER A 502 7.10 -61.43 -23.18
CA SER A 502 5.76 -60.86 -23.02
C SER A 502 4.61 -61.88 -23.16
N ARG A 503 3.40 -61.53 -22.69
CA ARG A 503 2.16 -61.91 -23.40
C ARG A 503 0.96 -61.00 -23.08
N ASN A 504 0.25 -60.57 -24.14
CA ASN A 504 -1.04 -59.86 -24.05
C ASN A 504 -2.21 -60.81 -23.77
N LEU A 505 -3.32 -60.26 -23.28
CA LEU A 505 -4.68 -60.71 -23.64
C LEU A 505 -5.69 -59.57 -23.46
N ASP A 506 -6.26 -59.08 -24.57
CA ASP A 506 -7.43 -58.20 -24.59
C ASP A 506 -8.72 -58.97 -24.28
N LEU A 507 -9.73 -58.26 -23.76
CA LEU A 507 -11.11 -58.31 -24.30
C LEU A 507 -12.01 -57.21 -23.71
N SER A 508 -13.00 -56.79 -24.50
CA SER A 508 -13.95 -55.69 -24.27
C SER A 508 -15.32 -56.09 -24.86
N PRO A 509 -16.37 -55.25 -24.84
CA PRO A 509 -16.95 -54.49 -23.73
C PRO A 509 -18.48 -54.77 -23.60
N GLY A 510 -19.18 -54.14 -22.64
CA GLY A 510 -20.65 -54.25 -22.51
C GLY A 510 -21.36 -52.93 -22.21
N ARG A 511 -22.19 -52.44 -23.14
CA ARG A 511 -23.15 -51.34 -22.91
C ARG A 511 -24.58 -51.90 -22.80
N LYS A 512 -25.39 -51.34 -21.89
CA LYS A 512 -26.85 -51.18 -22.04
C LYS A 512 -27.33 -50.00 -21.18
N ALA A 513 -28.52 -49.49 -21.49
CA ALA A 513 -29.11 -48.27 -20.92
C ALA A 513 -30.65 -48.41 -20.93
N ILE A 514 -31.38 -47.33 -20.54
CA ILE A 514 -32.84 -47.12 -20.75
C ILE A 514 -33.72 -48.03 -19.87
N GLN A 515 -34.80 -47.59 -19.21
CA GLN A 515 -35.39 -46.26 -18.94
C GLN A 515 -36.39 -46.41 -17.77
N LYS A 516 -36.62 -45.35 -16.99
CA LYS A 516 -37.97 -44.90 -16.60
C LYS A 516 -37.96 -43.46 -16.10
#